data_AF-A0A7W4EFK1-F1
#
_entry.id   AF-A0A7W4EFK1-F1
#
_cell.length_a   1.000
_cell.length_b   1.000
_cell.length_c   1.000
_cell.angle_alpha   90.00
_cell.angle_beta   90.00
_cell.angle_gamma   90.00
#
_symmetry.space_group_name_H-M   'P 1'
#
loop_
_entity.id
_entity.type
_entity.pdbx_description
1 polymer ?
#
loop_
_entity_poly.entity_id
_entity_poly.type
_entity_poly.pdbx_seq_one_letter_code
_entity_poly.pdbx_strand_id
1 'polypeptide(L)'
;MRHIIVTIKNGNGEIIAVDEMPLPSSVNTTDLVIETRVVDVPPRARQKRDRNPLHPRALRLSDLHVGKRIRVHYVGRLSWLNSSFSAIVASKIINRDKEPIVPIVKLGDEPYHTKVFAADLGITPYKVDGSWNSVWYVTAE
;
A
#
# COMPACT_ATOMS: atom_id res chain seq x y z
N MET A 1 15.10 7.38 -16.19
CA MET A 1 14.70 8.30 -15.11
C MET A 1 15.18 7.68 -13.81
N ARG A 2 15.78 8.43 -12.89
CA ARG A 2 16.28 7.91 -11.60
C ARG A 2 15.33 8.34 -10.49
N HIS A 3 15.32 7.63 -9.38
CA HIS A 3 14.39 7.89 -8.28
C HIS A 3 15.13 7.89 -6.94
N ILE A 4 14.80 8.83 -6.06
CA ILE A 4 15.16 8.78 -4.64
C ILE A 4 14.02 8.07 -3.92
N ILE A 5 14.35 7.03 -3.15
CA ILE A 5 13.41 6.37 -2.26
C ILE A 5 13.76 6.77 -0.84
N VAL A 6 12.85 7.48 -0.17
CA VAL A 6 12.99 7.87 1.23
C VAL A 6 12.15 6.92 2.06
N THR A 7 12.78 6.17 2.97
CA THR A 7 12.10 5.29 3.92
C THR A 7 12.29 5.82 5.33
N ILE A 8 11.20 6.19 6.00
CA ILE A 8 11.20 6.66 7.38
C ILE A 8 10.83 5.48 8.29
N LYS A 9 11.64 5.23 9.32
CA LYS A 9 11.43 4.18 10.31
C LYS A 9 11.26 4.77 11.71
N ASN A 10 10.48 4.13 12.57
CA ASN A 10 10.39 4.49 13.99
C ASN A 10 11.61 3.94 14.78
N GLY A 11 11.68 4.22 16.08
CA GLY A 11 12.79 3.75 16.94
C GLY A 11 12.91 2.23 17.05
N ASN A 12 11.82 1.50 16.84
CA ASN A 12 11.84 0.04 16.76
C ASN A 12 12.32 -0.44 15.38
N GLY A 13 12.36 0.46 14.39
CA GLY A 13 12.78 0.26 13.01
C GLY A 13 11.66 -0.14 12.05
N GLU A 14 10.40 -0.09 12.49
CA GLU A 14 9.23 -0.31 11.63
C GLU A 14 9.10 0.84 10.65
N ILE A 15 8.76 0.54 9.40
CA ILE A 15 8.56 1.55 8.36
C ILE A 15 7.27 2.30 8.66
N ILE A 16 7.37 3.61 8.81
CA ILE A 16 6.25 4.52 9.07
C ILE A 16 5.89 5.37 7.86
N ALA A 17 6.82 5.57 6.92
CA ALA A 17 6.53 6.17 5.63
C ALA A 17 7.54 5.74 4.58
N VAL A 18 7.08 5.64 3.32
CA VAL A 18 7.93 5.54 2.14
C VAL A 18 7.48 6.61 1.17
N ASP A 19 8.42 7.34 0.58
CA ASP A 19 8.13 8.21 -0.54
C ASP A 19 9.15 7.99 -1.66
N GLU A 20 8.70 8.18 -2.89
CA GLU A 20 9.51 8.04 -4.09
C GLU A 20 9.46 9.34 -4.87
N MET A 21 10.62 9.95 -5.06
CA MET A 21 10.75 11.23 -5.73
C MET A 21 11.57 11.05 -7.02
N PRO A 22 10.98 11.35 -8.19
CA PRO A 22 11.71 11.25 -9.45
C PRO A 22 12.82 12.31 -9.49
N LEU A 23 13.97 11.92 -9.98
CA LEU A 23 15.07 12.81 -10.32
C LEU A 23 15.20 12.94 -11.84
N PRO A 24 15.37 14.17 -12.36
CA PRO A 24 15.77 14.39 -13.73
C PRO A 24 17.06 13.62 -14.04
N SER A 25 17.17 13.09 -15.26
CA SER A 25 18.36 12.35 -15.69
C SER A 25 19.64 13.17 -15.73
N SER A 26 19.52 14.50 -15.75
CA SER A 26 20.62 15.47 -15.70
C SER A 26 21.22 15.67 -14.30
N VAL A 27 20.57 15.20 -13.24
CA VAL A 27 21.08 15.35 -11.87
C VAL A 27 22.18 14.32 -11.63
N ASN A 28 23.36 14.79 -11.18
CA ASN A 28 24.43 13.94 -10.70
C ASN A 28 24.05 13.37 -9.32
N THR A 29 24.08 12.04 -9.19
CA THR A 29 23.69 11.34 -7.96
C THR A 29 24.85 11.03 -7.02
N THR A 30 26.09 11.38 -7.37
CA THR A 30 27.27 11.09 -6.53
C THR A 30 27.40 12.02 -5.32
N ASP A 31 26.95 13.27 -5.45
CA ASP A 31 27.22 14.34 -4.47
C ASP A 31 25.92 15.02 -4.01
N LEU A 32 24.89 14.22 -3.74
CA LEU A 32 23.61 14.72 -3.26
C LEU A 32 23.65 15.00 -1.75
N VAL A 33 23.21 16.19 -1.36
CA VAL A 33 22.92 16.54 0.03
C VAL A 33 21.41 16.53 0.23
N ILE A 34 20.93 15.77 1.22
CA ILE A 34 19.52 15.71 1.58
C ILE A 34 19.33 16.47 2.89
N GLU A 35 18.52 17.52 2.86
CA GLU A 35 18.10 18.26 4.05
C GLU A 35 16.68 17.87 4.44
N THR A 36 16.47 17.52 5.71
CA THR A 36 15.15 17.15 6.23
C THR A 36 14.83 17.91 7.50
N ARG A 37 13.57 18.30 7.66
CA ARG A 37 13.05 18.87 8.92
C ARG A 37 11.65 18.35 9.19
N VAL A 38 11.34 18.12 10.46
CA VAL A 38 9.97 17.86 10.90
C VAL A 38 9.30 19.22 11.12
N VAL A 39 8.15 19.44 10.47
CA VAL A 39 7.35 20.66 10.62
C VAL A 39 5.91 20.27 10.87
N ASP A 40 5.28 20.96 11.83
CA ASP A 40 3.84 20.84 12.06
C ASP A 40 3.10 21.66 11.02
N VAL A 41 2.77 21.02 9.91
CA VAL A 41 1.85 21.57 8.92
C VAL A 41 0.46 20.96 9.15
N PRO A 42 -0.63 21.73 8.96
CA PRO A 42 -1.95 21.14 8.74
C PRO A 42 -1.80 20.07 7.66
N PRO A 43 -2.59 18.99 7.62
CA PRO A 43 -2.50 17.96 6.59
C PRO A 43 -2.61 18.60 5.21
N ARG A 44 -1.49 19.07 4.66
CA ARG A 44 -1.38 19.65 3.33
C ARG A 44 -1.75 18.49 2.46
N ALA A 45 -2.96 18.50 1.89
CA ALA A 45 -3.46 17.56 0.90
C ALA A 45 -2.41 16.51 0.58
N ARG A 46 -2.25 15.47 1.45
CA ARG A 46 -1.28 14.38 1.24
C ARG A 46 -1.76 13.81 -0.07
N GLN A 47 -1.10 14.22 -1.16
CA GLN A 47 -1.69 14.38 -2.49
C GLN A 47 -2.65 13.24 -2.75
N LYS A 48 -3.94 13.53 -3.04
CA LYS A 48 -5.00 12.62 -3.54
C LYS A 48 -4.46 11.30 -4.12
N ARG A 49 -3.92 10.44 -3.26
CA ARG A 49 -3.44 9.13 -3.62
C ARG A 49 -4.57 8.29 -3.12
N ASP A 50 -5.49 8.00 -4.02
CA ASP A 50 -6.54 6.99 -3.82
C ASP A 50 -5.93 5.57 -3.69
N ARG A 51 -4.66 5.47 -3.28
CA ARG A 51 -3.79 4.29 -3.22
C ARG A 51 -2.87 4.39 -2.00
N ASN A 52 -2.50 3.24 -1.44
CA ASN A 52 -1.67 3.17 -0.25
C ASN A 52 -0.25 3.74 -0.48
N PRO A 53 0.28 4.56 0.45
CA PRO A 53 1.59 5.19 0.33
C PRO A 53 2.78 4.23 0.41
N LEU A 54 2.60 2.99 0.90
CA LEU A 54 3.68 2.00 1.00
C LEU A 54 4.32 1.65 -0.35
N HIS A 55 3.59 1.82 -1.46
CA HIS A 55 4.13 1.50 -2.78
C HIS A 55 3.46 2.33 -3.90
N PRO A 56 4.21 2.87 -4.88
CA PRO A 56 3.67 3.71 -5.96
C PRO A 56 2.65 2.99 -6.86
N ARG A 57 2.84 1.67 -7.05
CA ARG A 57 1.94 0.79 -7.83
C ARG A 57 0.83 0.14 -6.98
N ALA A 58 0.61 0.62 -5.76
CA ALA A 58 -0.52 0.16 -4.96
C ALA A 58 -1.83 0.41 -5.73
N LEU A 59 -2.71 -0.58 -5.75
CA LEU A 59 -4.01 -0.49 -6.42
C LEU A 59 -4.96 0.42 -5.65
N ARG A 60 -5.82 1.09 -6.41
CA ARG A 60 -6.99 1.80 -5.93
C ARG A 60 -8.17 0.86 -5.86
N LEU A 61 -9.20 1.23 -5.09
CA LEU A 61 -10.46 0.49 -5.07
C LEU A 61 -11.07 0.38 -6.48
N SER A 62 -10.99 1.45 -7.29
CA SER A 62 -11.47 1.50 -8.67
C SER A 62 -10.75 0.56 -9.62
N ASP A 63 -9.54 0.15 -9.28
CA ASP A 63 -8.74 -0.72 -10.14
C ASP A 63 -9.19 -2.19 -10.02
N LEU A 64 -10.02 -2.51 -9.03
CA LEU A 64 -10.50 -3.86 -8.77
C LEU A 64 -11.77 -4.16 -9.56
N HIS A 65 -11.75 -5.31 -10.22
CA HIS A 65 -12.90 -5.89 -10.88
C HIS A 65 -12.83 -7.41 -10.75
N VAL A 66 -13.98 -8.07 -10.87
CA VAL A 66 -14.06 -9.54 -10.80
C VAL A 66 -13.08 -10.16 -11.79
N GLY A 67 -12.37 -11.20 -11.35
CA GLY A 67 -11.35 -11.91 -12.14
C GLY A 67 -9.97 -11.25 -12.15
N LYS A 68 -9.79 -10.05 -11.58
CA LYS A 68 -8.47 -9.40 -11.51
C LYS A 68 -7.53 -10.20 -10.61
N ARG A 69 -6.36 -10.58 -11.16
CA ARG A 69 -5.25 -11.12 -10.37
C ARG A 69 -4.53 -9.98 -9.65
N ILE A 70 -4.26 -10.22 -8.37
CA ILE A 70 -3.63 -9.26 -7.49
C ILE A 70 -2.55 -9.96 -6.67
N ARG A 71 -1.53 -9.19 -6.28
CA ARG A 71 -0.53 -9.60 -5.29
C ARG A 71 -0.73 -8.76 -4.04
N VAL A 72 -1.00 -9.43 -2.93
CA VAL A 72 -1.03 -8.82 -1.59
C VAL A 72 0.37 -8.95 -1.00
N HIS A 73 0.92 -7.83 -0.54
CA HIS A 73 2.28 -7.74 -0.02
C HIS A 73 2.26 -7.44 1.47
N TYR A 74 3.10 -8.16 2.21
CA TYR A 74 3.39 -7.88 3.62
C TYR A 74 4.76 -7.20 3.75
N VAL A 75 4.83 -6.08 4.47
CA VAL A 75 6.09 -5.38 4.81
C VAL A 75 6.34 -5.29 6.31
N GLY A 76 5.52 -5.97 7.12
CA GLY A 76 5.74 -6.05 8.56
C GLY A 76 6.91 -6.98 8.91
N ARG A 77 7.24 -7.02 10.20
CA ARG A 77 8.46 -7.66 10.72
C ARG A 77 8.27 -9.06 11.27
N LEU A 78 7.03 -9.55 11.30
CA LEU A 78 6.71 -10.86 11.84
C LEU A 78 7.02 -11.91 10.77
N SER A 79 8.20 -12.51 10.85
CA SER A 79 8.73 -13.45 9.85
C SER A 79 7.90 -14.73 9.70
N TRP A 80 7.17 -15.14 10.74
CA TRP A 80 6.20 -16.25 10.66
C TRP A 80 4.92 -15.88 9.90
N LEU A 81 4.68 -14.58 9.70
CA LEU A 81 3.65 -14.01 8.84
C LEU A 81 4.27 -13.60 7.49
N ASN A 82 5.19 -14.40 6.93
CA ASN A 82 5.68 -14.20 5.55
C ASN A 82 4.54 -14.46 4.54
N SER A 83 3.55 -13.57 4.53
CA SER A 83 2.20 -13.79 4.04
C SER A 83 1.88 -12.88 2.86
N SER A 84 2.89 -12.54 2.05
CA SER A 84 2.58 -12.06 0.71
C SER A 84 1.95 -13.22 -0.08
N PHE A 85 0.81 -12.98 -0.72
CA PHE A 85 0.09 -14.01 -1.45
C PHE A 85 -0.54 -13.46 -2.72
N SER A 86 -0.71 -14.35 -3.70
CA SER A 86 -1.46 -14.04 -4.92
C SER A 86 -2.94 -14.35 -4.69
N ALA A 87 -3.82 -13.55 -5.27
CA ALA A 87 -5.25 -13.72 -5.15
C ALA A 87 -6.00 -13.27 -6.42
N ILE A 88 -7.26 -13.68 -6.54
CA ILE A 88 -8.19 -13.23 -7.57
C ILE A 88 -9.36 -12.55 -6.90
N VAL A 89 -9.80 -11.39 -7.41
CA VAL A 89 -11.06 -10.76 -6.97
C VAL A 89 -12.22 -11.66 -7.40
N ALA A 90 -12.86 -12.31 -6.43
CA ALA A 90 -13.79 -13.42 -6.67
C ALA A 90 -15.18 -12.95 -7.10
N SER A 91 -15.64 -11.81 -6.59
CA SER A 91 -16.96 -11.26 -6.89
C SER A 91 -17.00 -9.76 -6.68
N LYS A 92 -18.17 -9.14 -6.94
CA LYS A 92 -18.34 -7.69 -6.81
C LYS A 92 -18.00 -7.23 -5.39
N ILE A 93 -17.34 -6.08 -5.29
CA ILE A 93 -17.05 -5.43 -4.01
C ILE A 93 -18.37 -5.17 -3.30
N ILE A 94 -18.44 -5.57 -2.02
CA ILE A 94 -19.61 -5.38 -1.17
C ILE A 94 -19.36 -4.12 -0.36
N ASN A 95 -20.24 -3.11 -0.48
CA ASN A 95 -20.11 -1.89 0.30
C ASN A 95 -20.98 -2.00 1.56
N ARG A 96 -20.37 -2.21 2.73
CA ARG A 96 -21.08 -2.29 4.01
C ARG A 96 -20.72 -1.09 4.86
N ASP A 97 -21.71 -0.27 5.25
CA ASP A 97 -21.50 0.89 6.12
C ASP A 97 -20.39 1.87 5.65
N LYS A 98 -20.21 1.98 4.32
CA LYS A 98 -19.14 2.75 3.64
C LYS A 98 -17.73 2.15 3.79
N GLU A 99 -17.62 0.91 4.25
CA GLU A 99 -16.39 0.14 4.29
C GLU A 99 -16.47 -0.97 3.23
N PRO A 100 -15.67 -0.86 2.14
CA PRO A 100 -15.68 -1.84 1.08
C PRO A 100 -15.09 -3.17 1.57
N ILE A 101 -15.76 -4.27 1.26
CA ILE A 101 -15.28 -5.63 1.46
C ILE A 101 -14.92 -6.19 0.08
N VAL A 102 -13.73 -6.74 -0.04
CA VAL A 102 -13.20 -7.35 -1.26
C VAL A 102 -13.28 -8.87 -1.10
N PRO A 103 -14.19 -9.55 -1.81
CA PRO A 103 -14.19 -11.00 -1.89
C PRO A 103 -13.02 -11.45 -2.76
N ILE A 104 -12.19 -12.35 -2.24
CA ILE A 104 -11.01 -12.87 -2.94
C ILE A 104 -10.94 -14.39 -2.87
N VAL A 105 -10.29 -14.99 -3.87
CA VAL A 105 -9.75 -16.34 -3.79
C VAL A 105 -8.27 -16.21 -3.54
N LYS A 106 -7.77 -16.68 -2.40
CA LYS A 106 -6.33 -16.77 -2.18
C LYS A 106 -5.80 -17.94 -3.00
N LEU A 107 -4.74 -17.70 -3.77
CA LEU A 107 -4.07 -18.72 -4.56
C LEU A 107 -2.95 -19.37 -3.74
N GLY A 108 -2.73 -20.66 -3.98
CA GLY A 108 -1.79 -21.51 -3.28
C GLY A 108 -2.14 -22.97 -3.55
N ASP A 109 -1.51 -23.89 -2.81
CA ASP A 109 -1.76 -25.33 -2.96
C ASP A 109 -3.21 -25.71 -2.64
N GLU A 110 -3.82 -25.02 -1.66
CA GLU A 110 -5.24 -25.13 -1.32
C GLU A 110 -5.93 -23.75 -1.47
N PRO A 111 -6.48 -23.44 -2.65
CA PRO A 111 -7.15 -22.16 -2.87
C PRO A 111 -8.45 -22.11 -2.07
N TYR A 112 -8.66 -21.00 -1.35
CA TYR A 112 -9.90 -20.79 -0.58
C TYR A 112 -10.48 -19.40 -0.81
N HIS A 113 -11.80 -19.34 -0.74
CA HIS A 113 -12.56 -18.09 -0.84
C HIS A 113 -12.63 -17.41 0.53
N THR A 114 -12.43 -16.10 0.55
CA THR A 114 -12.62 -15.28 1.75
C THR A 114 -13.09 -13.87 1.41
N LYS A 115 -13.49 -13.12 2.44
CA LYS A 115 -13.92 -11.73 2.36
C LYS A 115 -13.07 -10.92 3.33
N VAL A 116 -12.41 -9.89 2.82
CA VAL A 116 -11.51 -9.04 3.61
C VAL A 116 -11.90 -7.58 3.43
N PHE A 117 -11.80 -6.76 4.48
CA PHE A 117 -11.99 -5.32 4.34
C PHE A 117 -10.91 -4.73 3.42
N ALA A 118 -11.31 -3.79 2.56
CA ALA A 118 -10.39 -3.11 1.66
C ALA A 118 -9.31 -2.33 2.44
N ALA A 119 -9.64 -1.81 3.62
CA ALA A 119 -8.69 -1.14 4.49
C ALA A 119 -7.61 -2.10 5.03
N ASP A 120 -7.99 -3.33 5.42
CA ASP A 120 -7.04 -4.33 5.92
C ASP A 120 -6.06 -4.84 4.84
N LEU A 121 -6.48 -4.83 3.58
CA LEU A 121 -5.60 -5.09 2.44
C LEU A 121 -4.76 -3.88 2.04
N GLY A 122 -5.01 -2.70 2.61
CA GLY A 122 -4.36 -1.45 2.22
C GLY A 122 -4.80 -0.94 0.84
N ILE A 123 -6.07 -1.13 0.47
CA ILE A 123 -6.68 -0.62 -0.78
C ILE A 123 -7.37 0.73 -0.52
N THR A 124 -7.91 0.92 0.68
CA THR A 124 -8.51 2.18 1.16
C THR A 124 -7.91 2.56 2.52
N PRO A 125 -8.01 3.81 2.98
CA PRO A 125 -7.73 4.14 4.37
C PRO A 125 -8.81 3.57 5.31
N TYR A 126 -8.47 3.38 6.57
CA TYR A 126 -9.41 3.08 7.65
C TYR A 126 -10.38 4.24 7.85
N LYS A 127 -11.66 3.93 8.02
CA LYS A 127 -12.71 4.94 8.18
C LYS A 127 -12.62 5.70 9.51
N VAL A 128 -12.12 5.05 10.56
CA VAL A 128 -12.10 5.57 11.93
C VAL A 128 -11.19 6.80 12.07
N ASP A 129 -10.01 6.77 11.44
CA ASP A 129 -8.96 7.77 11.62
C ASP A 129 -8.35 8.26 10.29
N GLY A 130 -8.75 7.69 9.15
CA GLY A 130 -8.21 8.03 7.83
C GLY A 130 -6.79 7.50 7.60
N SER A 131 -6.27 6.66 8.49
CA SER A 131 -4.93 6.06 8.36
C SER A 131 -4.92 4.98 7.28
N TRP A 132 -3.77 4.78 6.64
CA TRP A 132 -3.56 3.64 5.74
C TRP A 132 -3.01 2.45 6.53
N ASN A 133 -3.34 1.24 6.10
CA ASN A 133 -2.65 0.06 6.62
C ASN A 133 -1.15 0.17 6.35
N SER A 134 -0.36 0.10 7.42
CA SER A 134 1.09 0.34 7.42
C SER A 134 1.92 -0.90 7.11
N VAL A 135 1.28 -2.07 6.99
CA VAL A 135 1.99 -3.35 6.79
C VAL A 135 1.48 -4.16 5.59
N TRP A 136 0.33 -3.81 5.03
CA TRP A 136 -0.26 -4.46 3.86
C TRP A 136 -0.53 -3.48 2.73
N TYR A 137 -0.22 -3.88 1.50
CA TYR A 137 -0.66 -3.19 0.28
C TYR A 137 -0.87 -4.19 -0.87
N VAL A 138 -1.63 -3.78 -1.89
CA VAL A 138 -1.96 -4.64 -3.05
C VAL A 138 -1.40 -4.04 -4.34
N THR A 139 -0.82 -4.87 -5.20
CA THR A 139 -0.49 -4.50 -6.59
C THR A 139 -1.23 -5.40 -7.58
N ALA A 140 -1.28 -5.00 -8.86
CA ALA A 140 -1.54 -5.97 -9.91
C ALA A 140 -0.44 -7.04 -9.91
N GLU A 141 -0.81 -8.27 -10.29
CA GLU A 141 0.12 -9.36 -10.58
C GLU A 141 0.46 -9.37 -12.08
#